data_AF-A0AAP6XJH2-F1
#
_entry.id   AF-A0AAP6XJH2-F1
#
_cell.length_a   1.000
_cell.length_b   1.000
_cell.length_c   1.000
_cell.angle_alpha   90.00
_cell.angle_beta   90.00
_cell.angle_gamma   90.00
#
_symmetry.space_group_name_H-M   'P 1'
#
loop_
_entity.id
_entity.type
_entity.pdbx_description
1 polymer ?
#
loop_
_entity_poly.entity_id
_entity_poly.type
_entity_poly.pdbx_seq_one_letter_code
_entity_poly.pdbx_strand_id
1 'polypeptide(L)'
;MATTNFEDFIQPYRESESPAAEVIRDAATRAFAAELAERKAVGAALASARHDRGATQQSVADAAGIQQAELSRIENGVGNPTVETLLKVLAALDLRLAFTPARKGRN
;
A
#
# COMPACT_ATOMS: atom_id res chain seq x y z
N MET A 1 21.47 -27.33 -12.50
CA MET A 1 21.98 -26.73 -11.25
C MET A 1 20.85 -26.81 -10.23
N ALA A 2 21.10 -27.31 -9.02
CA ALA A 2 20.06 -27.35 -7.98
C ALA A 2 19.80 -25.92 -7.47
N THR A 3 18.56 -25.45 -7.56
CA THR A 3 18.13 -24.18 -6.97
C THR A 3 17.67 -24.46 -5.55
N THR A 4 18.44 -24.03 -4.56
CA THR A 4 18.00 -24.06 -3.15
C THR A 4 16.80 -23.15 -2.98
N ASN A 5 15.75 -23.61 -2.31
CA ASN A 5 14.61 -22.77 -1.95
C ASN A 5 15.07 -21.67 -0.96
N PHE A 6 14.46 -20.50 -1.04
CA PHE A 6 14.72 -19.39 -0.12
C PHE A 6 14.54 -19.82 1.34
N GLU A 7 13.50 -20.60 1.66
CA GLU A 7 13.26 -21.10 3.02
C GLU A 7 14.41 -21.99 3.51
N ASP A 8 14.87 -22.92 2.67
CA ASP A 8 16.00 -23.81 2.99
C ASP A 8 17.31 -23.01 3.18
N PHE A 9 17.48 -21.92 2.43
CA PHE A 9 18.66 -21.06 2.51
C PHE A 9 18.70 -20.24 3.81
N ILE A 10 17.55 -19.75 4.30
CA ILE A 10 17.51 -18.91 5.50
C ILE A 10 17.42 -19.71 6.81
N GLN A 11 17.03 -20.98 6.75
CA GLN A 11 16.79 -21.83 7.93
C GLN A 11 17.94 -21.80 8.96
N PRO A 12 19.23 -21.95 8.58
CA PRO A 12 20.33 -21.94 9.56
C PRO A 12 20.49 -20.61 10.29
N TYR A 13 20.11 -19.50 9.64
CA TYR A 13 20.16 -18.17 10.24
C TYR A 13 19.01 -17.98 11.23
N ARG A 14 17.81 -18.46 10.90
CA ARG A 14 16.65 -18.41 11.82
C ARG A 14 16.87 -19.25 13.08
N GLU A 15 17.47 -20.43 12.94
CA GLU A 15 17.75 -21.33 14.06
C GLU A 15 18.85 -20.82 15.00
N SER A 16 19.74 -19.96 14.50
CA SER A 16 20.82 -19.35 15.28
C SER A 16 20.48 -17.97 15.84
N GLU A 17 19.26 -17.47 15.61
CA GLU A 17 18.82 -16.16 16.10
C GLU A 17 18.63 -16.15 17.62
N SER A 18 19.07 -15.05 18.25
CA SER A 18 18.74 -14.79 19.65
C SER A 18 17.25 -14.47 19.83
N PRO A 19 16.67 -14.70 21.02
CA PRO A 19 15.30 -14.26 21.32
C PRO A 19 15.06 -12.76 21.06
N ALA A 20 16.07 -11.91 21.21
CA ALA A 20 15.97 -10.49 20.90
C ALA A 20 15.79 -10.22 19.40
N ALA A 21 16.46 -11.00 18.54
CA ALA A 21 16.33 -10.88 17.08
C ALA A 21 14.93 -11.31 16.61
N GLU A 22 14.36 -12.35 17.21
CA GLU A 22 12.99 -12.79 16.94
C GLU A 22 11.96 -11.70 17.26
N VAL A 23 12.06 -11.06 18.44
CA VAL A 23 11.16 -9.96 18.82
C VAL A 23 11.24 -8.78 17.85
N ILE A 24 12.46 -8.41 17.41
CA ILE A 24 12.67 -7.32 16.46
C ILE A 24 12.04 -7.65 15.11
N ARG A 25 12.26 -8.86 14.58
CA ARG A 25 11.65 -9.31 13.33
C ARG A 25 10.14 -9.28 13.42
N ASP A 26 9.56 -9.84 14.47
CA ASP A 26 8.11 -9.88 14.68
C ASP A 26 7.50 -8.48 14.72
N ALA A 27 8.16 -7.54 15.42
CA ALA A 27 7.75 -6.15 15.44
C ALA A 27 7.83 -5.52 14.04
N ALA A 28 8.90 -5.78 13.28
CA ALA A 28 9.06 -5.29 11.91
C ALA A 28 8.00 -5.86 10.97
N THR A 29 7.72 -7.17 11.04
CA THR A 29 6.68 -7.83 10.24
C THR A 29 5.31 -7.24 10.52
N ARG A 30 4.96 -7.00 11.79
CA ARG A 30 3.68 -6.36 12.15
C ARG A 30 3.60 -4.92 11.64
N ALA A 31 4.67 -4.13 11.80
CA ALA A 31 4.70 -2.75 11.34
C ALA A 31 4.53 -2.66 9.81
N PHE A 32 5.24 -3.52 9.08
CA PHE A 32 5.14 -3.62 7.63
C PHE A 32 3.73 -4.06 7.19
N ALA A 33 3.17 -5.09 7.84
CA ALA A 33 1.81 -5.55 7.53
C ALA A 33 0.77 -4.44 7.76
N ALA A 34 0.90 -3.65 8.84
CA ALA A 34 0.02 -2.51 9.11
C ALA A 34 0.15 -1.43 8.02
N GLU A 35 1.37 -1.10 7.61
CA GLU A 35 1.60 -0.13 6.52
C GLU A 35 0.98 -0.59 5.19
N LEU A 36 1.12 -1.87 4.82
CA LEU A 36 0.50 -2.41 3.61
C LEU A 36 -1.03 -2.38 3.70
N ALA A 37 -1.60 -2.63 4.88
CA ALA A 37 -3.04 -2.56 5.08
C ALA A 37 -3.56 -1.13 4.83
N GLU A 38 -2.87 -0.10 5.34
CA GLU A 38 -3.21 1.30 5.10
C GLU A 38 -3.12 1.68 3.62
N ARG A 39 -2.05 1.26 2.92
CA ARG A 39 -1.92 1.50 1.47
C ARG A 39 -3.05 0.84 0.67
N LYS A 40 -3.43 -0.39 1.03
CA LYS A 40 -4.58 -1.08 0.43
C LYS A 40 -5.90 -0.35 0.70
N ALA A 41 -6.09 0.18 1.90
CA ALA A 41 -7.29 0.94 2.25
C ALA A 41 -7.41 2.21 1.39
N VAL A 42 -6.31 2.95 1.22
CA VAL A 42 -6.26 4.11 0.32
C VAL A 42 -6.57 3.71 -1.13
N GLY A 43 -5.90 2.68 -1.65
CA GLY A 43 -6.11 2.18 -3.01
C GLY A 43 -7.56 1.74 -3.27
N ALA A 44 -8.15 0.99 -2.33
CA ALA A 44 -9.53 0.55 -2.40
C ALA A 44 -10.53 1.72 -2.38
N ALA A 45 -10.27 2.76 -1.58
CA ALA A 45 -11.10 3.96 -1.55
C ALA A 45 -11.09 4.70 -2.91
N LEU A 46 -9.91 4.83 -3.53
CA LEU A 46 -9.79 5.43 -4.87
C LEU A 46 -10.51 4.58 -5.94
N ALA A 47 -10.33 3.26 -5.90
CA ALA A 47 -10.99 2.34 -6.83
C ALA A 47 -12.53 2.40 -6.69
N SER A 48 -13.04 2.46 -5.45
CA SER A 48 -14.47 2.63 -5.18
C SER A 48 -15.00 3.93 -5.77
N ALA A 49 -14.35 5.06 -5.47
CA ALA A 49 -14.77 6.35 -5.99
C ALA A 49 -14.73 6.42 -7.53
N ARG A 50 -13.75 5.74 -8.15
CA ARG A 50 -13.71 5.57 -9.60
C ARG A 50 -14.90 4.78 -10.12
N HIS A 51 -15.24 3.66 -9.47
CA HIS A 51 -16.39 2.82 -9.84
C HIS A 51 -17.72 3.57 -9.68
N ASP A 52 -17.89 4.31 -8.60
CA ASP A 52 -19.09 5.11 -8.34
C ASP A 52 -19.33 6.18 -9.42
N ARG A 53 -18.25 6.64 -10.07
CA ARG A 53 -18.28 7.57 -11.20
C ARG A 53 -18.39 6.88 -12.57
N GLY A 54 -18.44 5.55 -12.62
CA GLY A 54 -18.46 4.77 -13.87
C GLY A 54 -17.20 4.94 -14.73
N ALA A 55 -16.08 5.36 -14.14
CA ALA A 55 -14.85 5.68 -14.85
C ALA A 55 -13.93 4.45 -15.00
N THR A 56 -13.23 4.35 -16.12
CA THR A 56 -12.20 3.32 -16.32
C THR A 56 -10.88 3.77 -15.69
N GLN A 57 -10.01 2.83 -15.35
CA GLN A 57 -8.66 3.19 -14.88
C GLN A 57 -7.91 4.06 -15.90
N GLN A 58 -8.05 3.77 -17.20
CA GLN A 58 -7.43 4.58 -18.25
C GLN A 58 -7.92 6.03 -18.20
N SER A 59 -9.24 6.25 -18.12
CA SER A 59 -9.80 7.61 -18.12
C SER A 59 -9.34 8.46 -16.94
N VAL A 60 -9.21 7.87 -15.74
CA VAL A 60 -8.70 8.56 -14.56
C VAL A 60 -7.19 8.80 -14.66
N ALA A 61 -6.45 7.83 -15.17
CA ALA A 61 -5.01 7.96 -15.37
C ALA A 61 -4.68 9.08 -16.37
N ASP A 62 -5.42 9.17 -17.47
CA ASP A 62 -5.28 10.24 -18.47
C ASP A 62 -5.58 11.62 -17.84
N ALA A 63 -6.68 11.74 -17.09
CA ALA A 63 -7.05 12.97 -16.39
C ALA A 63 -6.04 13.37 -15.29
N ALA A 64 -5.41 12.39 -14.63
CA ALA A 64 -4.37 12.61 -13.63
C ALA A 64 -2.97 12.81 -14.25
N GLY A 65 -2.80 12.59 -15.55
CA GLY A 65 -1.51 12.67 -16.23
C GLY A 65 -0.50 11.60 -15.79
N ILE A 66 -0.98 10.39 -15.50
CA ILE A 66 -0.15 9.23 -15.10
C ILE A 66 -0.42 8.03 -15.99
N GLN A 67 0.40 6.98 -15.86
CA GLN A 67 0.16 5.73 -16.59
C GLN A 67 -0.99 4.93 -15.96
N GLN A 68 -1.81 4.26 -16.77
CA GLN A 68 -2.86 3.37 -16.26
C GLN A 68 -2.31 2.25 -15.37
N ALA A 69 -1.14 1.70 -15.70
CA ALA A 69 -0.47 0.70 -14.88
C ALA A 69 -0.04 1.25 -13.51
N GLU A 70 0.27 2.55 -13.43
CA GLU A 70 0.55 3.23 -12.17
C GLU A 70 -0.72 3.38 -11.33
N LEU A 71 -1.82 3.85 -11.93
CA LEU A 71 -3.11 3.89 -11.26
C LEU A 71 -3.54 2.51 -10.74
N SER A 72 -3.36 1.46 -11.55
CA SER A 72 -3.65 0.08 -11.14
C SER A 72 -2.82 -0.36 -9.93
N ARG A 73 -1.51 -0.04 -9.89
CA ARG A 73 -0.66 -0.33 -8.72
C ARG A 73 -1.12 0.42 -7.48
N ILE A 74 -1.54 1.68 -7.64
CA ILE A 74 -2.07 2.52 -6.55
C ILE A 74 -3.37 1.92 -6.01
N GLU A 75 -4.34 1.61 -6.88
CA GLU A 75 -5.64 1.04 -6.49
C GLU A 75 -5.51 -0.32 -5.79
N ASN A 76 -4.50 -1.12 -6.17
CA ASN A 76 -4.22 -2.42 -5.54
C ASN A 76 -3.36 -2.31 -4.26
N GLY A 77 -2.96 -1.11 -3.84
CA GLY A 77 -2.11 -0.89 -2.65
C GLY A 77 -0.68 -1.42 -2.79
N VAL A 78 -0.24 -1.74 -4.01
CA VAL A 78 1.12 -2.22 -4.31
C VAL A 78 2.05 -1.05 -4.65
N GLY A 79 1.49 0.08 -5.08
CA GLY A 79 2.22 1.32 -5.35
C GLY A 79 2.62 2.09 -4.09
N ASN A 80 3.58 2.99 -4.26
CA ASN A 80 3.93 4.04 -3.30
C ASN A 80 3.92 5.40 -4.02
N PRO A 81 2.73 5.96 -4.32
CA PRO A 81 2.64 7.22 -5.04
C PRO A 81 3.23 8.36 -4.20
N THR A 82 3.84 9.34 -4.86
CA THR A 82 4.15 10.61 -4.20
C THR A 82 2.84 11.30 -3.78
N VAL A 83 2.93 12.22 -2.83
CA VAL A 83 1.79 13.07 -2.47
C VAL A 83 1.25 13.81 -3.69
N GLU A 84 2.12 14.29 -4.58
CA GLU A 84 1.73 14.94 -5.83
C GLU A 84 0.88 14.02 -6.73
N THR A 85 1.34 12.78 -6.96
CA THR A 85 0.59 11.80 -7.74
C THR A 85 -0.77 11.49 -7.10
N LEU A 86 -0.81 11.32 -5.78
CA LEU A 86 -2.06 11.09 -5.06
C LEU A 86 -3.04 12.25 -5.22
N LEU A 87 -2.57 13.50 -5.10
CA LEU A 87 -3.39 14.70 -5.28
C LEU A 87 -3.92 14.82 -6.71
N LYS A 88 -3.12 14.46 -7.73
CA LYS A 88 -3.57 14.41 -9.14
C LYS A 88 -4.70 13.40 -9.34
N VAL A 89 -4.57 12.20 -8.77
CA VAL A 89 -5.62 11.17 -8.85
C VAL A 89 -6.88 11.61 -8.11
N LEU A 90 -6.75 12.21 -6.92
CA LEU A 90 -7.89 12.76 -6.18
C LEU A 90 -8.59 13.86 -6.99
N ALA A 91 -7.85 14.77 -7.64
CA ALA A 91 -8.42 15.81 -8.48
C ALA A 91 -9.13 15.24 -9.72
N ALA A 92 -8.56 14.24 -10.38
CA ALA A 92 -9.18 13.54 -11.51
C ALA A 92 -10.48 12.82 -11.11
N LEU A 93 -10.55 12.38 -9.85
CA LEU A 93 -11.74 11.78 -9.25
C LEU A 93 -12.63 12.81 -8.56
N ASP A 94 -12.36 14.12 -8.63
CA ASP A 94 -13.09 15.18 -7.92
C ASP A 94 -13.35 14.83 -6.43
N LEU A 95 -12.24 14.51 -5.76
CA LEU A 95 -12.14 14.22 -4.34
C LEU A 95 -11.20 15.22 -3.65
N ARG A 96 -11.33 15.32 -2.32
CA ARG A 96 -10.40 16.07 -1.47
C ARG A 96 -9.88 15.19 -0.34
N LEU A 97 -8.61 15.38 0.01
CA LEU A 97 -8.00 14.73 1.16
C LEU A 97 -8.41 15.46 2.45
N ALA A 98 -8.81 14.71 3.47
CA ALA A 98 -9.12 15.23 4.80
C ALA A 98 -8.41 14.39 5.87
N PHE A 99 -7.94 15.04 6.92
CA PHE A 99 -7.31 14.38 8.06
C PHE A 99 -8.31 14.26 9.21
N THR A 100 -8.32 13.10 9.85
CA THR A 100 -9.12 12.85 11.07
C THR A 100 -8.21 12.36 12.19
N PRO A 101 -8.56 12.59 13.47
CA PRO A 101 -7.75 12.09 14.58
C PRO A 101 -7.62 10.56 14.56
N ALA A 102 -6.39 10.04 14.57
CA ALA A 102 -6.12 8.60 14.56
C ALA A 102 -6.62 7.88 15.84
N ARG A 103 -6.84 8.62 16.92
CA ARG A 103 -7.41 8.11 18.16
C ARG A 103 -8.55 9.04 18.55
N LYS A 104 -9.77 8.49 18.61
CA LYS A 104 -10.94 9.22 19.16
C LYS A 104 -10.53 9.73 20.54
N GLY A 105 -10.63 11.03 20.78
CA GLY A 105 -10.30 11.61 22.09
C GLY A 105 -10.98 10.80 23.19
N ARG A 106 -10.22 10.37 24.20
CA ARG A 106 -10.82 9.80 25.40
C ARG A 106 -11.60 10.96 26.04
N ASN A 107 -12.93 10.91 25.94
CA ASN A 107 -13.79 11.68 26.85
C ASN A 107 -13.69 11.06 28.25
#